data_AF-A0A819D955-F1
#
_entry.id   AF-A0A819D955-F1
#
_cell.length_a   1.000
_cell.length_b   1.000
_cell.length_c   1.000
_cell.angle_alpha   90.00
_cell.angle_beta   90.00
_cell.angle_gamma   90.00
#
_symmetry.space_group_name_H-M   'P 1'
#
loop_
_entity.id
_entity.type
_entity.pdbx_description
1 polymer ?
#
loop_
_entity_poly.entity_id
_entity_poly.type
_entity_poly.pdbx_seq_one_letter_code
_entity_poly.pdbx_strand_id
1 'polypeptide(L)'
;MWYLRRLPLHLIHWQQFNSDRLDVQLNVPASQCQNELQSVQLLPPDERSSKRWNSGMYDVDGGNGWEALDPSSFLISYWGMRYFNLLGA
;
A
#
# COMPACT_ATOMS: atom_id res chain seq x y z
N MET A 1 6.21 10.54 10.46
CA MET A 1 5.90 9.90 9.17
C MET A 1 5.78 8.38 9.37
N TRP A 2 4.59 7.87 9.74
CA TRP A 2 4.37 6.42 9.93
C TRP A 2 4.34 5.66 8.60
N TYR A 3 3.63 6.20 7.60
CA TYR A 3 3.41 5.53 6.32
C TYR A 3 4.70 5.32 5.51
N LEU A 4 5.39 6.41 5.15
CA LEU A 4 6.61 6.35 4.34
C LEU A 4 7.76 5.59 5.02
N ARG A 5 7.79 5.54 6.36
CA ARG A 5 8.81 4.79 7.11
C ARG A 5 8.64 3.28 6.97
N ARG A 6 7.40 2.81 6.75
CA ARG A 6 7.05 1.40 6.63
C ARG A 6 6.85 0.95 5.19
N LEU A 7 6.66 1.87 4.25
CA LEU A 7 6.49 1.53 2.85
C LEU A 7 7.75 0.78 2.34
N PRO A 8 7.59 -0.39 1.68
CA PRO A 8 8.74 -1.14 1.18
C PRO A 8 9.52 -0.32 0.16
N LEU A 9 10.85 -0.37 0.26
CA LEU A 9 11.76 0.28 -0.72
C LEU A 9 11.85 -0.51 -2.03
N HIS A 10 11.54 -1.80 -1.98
CA HIS A 10 11.57 -2.66 -3.14
C HIS A 10 10.38 -2.35 -4.06
N LEU A 11 10.65 -2.24 -5.35
CA LEU A 11 9.64 -1.80 -6.32
C LEU A 11 8.84 -2.96 -6.94
N ILE A 12 9.29 -4.21 -6.84
CA ILE A 12 8.53 -5.35 -7.37
C ILE A 12 7.19 -5.46 -6.64
N HIS A 13 6.10 -5.56 -7.39
CA HIS A 13 4.75 -5.75 -6.88
C HIS A 13 4.52 -7.22 -6.55
N TRP A 14 5.12 -7.66 -5.45
CA TRP A 14 5.03 -9.03 -4.99
C TRP A 14 3.58 -9.46 -4.75
N GLN A 15 3.25 -10.67 -5.19
CA GLN A 15 1.98 -11.29 -4.89
C GLN A 15 1.89 -11.58 -3.40
N GLN A 16 0.79 -11.16 -2.78
CA GLN A 16 0.56 -11.27 -1.35
C GLN A 16 -0.88 -11.71 -1.08
N PHE A 17 -1.00 -12.76 -0.25
CA PHE A 17 -2.26 -13.34 0.20
C PHE A 17 -2.40 -13.11 1.70
N ASN A 18 -2.94 -11.96 2.08
CA ASN A 18 -3.21 -11.68 3.49
C ASN A 18 -4.57 -12.23 3.92
N SER A 19 -5.38 -12.74 3.00
CA SER A 19 -6.66 -13.38 3.30
C SER A 19 -6.51 -14.69 4.09
N ASP A 20 -5.37 -15.34 3.97
CA ASP A 20 -5.01 -16.55 4.74
C ASP A 20 -4.63 -16.24 6.19
N ARG A 21 -4.47 -14.96 6.55
CA ARG A 21 -4.08 -14.54 7.90
C ARG A 21 -5.27 -14.60 8.86
N LEU A 22 -5.10 -15.33 9.95
CA LEU A 22 -6.13 -15.49 10.98
C LEU A 22 -6.43 -14.20 11.77
N ASP A 23 -5.49 -13.25 11.79
CA ASP A 23 -5.65 -11.97 12.48
C ASP A 23 -6.41 -10.92 11.66
N VAL A 24 -6.59 -11.14 10.35
CA VAL A 24 -7.24 -10.17 9.45
C VAL A 24 -8.75 -10.40 9.44
N GLN A 25 -9.51 -9.40 9.89
CA GLN A 25 -10.97 -9.42 9.82
C GLN A 25 -11.45 -8.87 8.47
N LEU A 26 -12.29 -9.62 7.77
CA LEU A 26 -12.84 -9.24 6.48
C LEU A 26 -14.14 -8.42 6.61
N ASN A 27 -14.23 -7.34 5.87
CA ASN A 27 -15.43 -6.53 5.71
C ASN A 27 -16.28 -7.10 4.57
N VAL A 28 -17.17 -8.04 4.90
CA VAL A 28 -18.00 -8.76 3.90
C VAL A 28 -18.87 -7.81 3.07
N PRO A 29 -19.60 -6.83 3.64
CA PRO A 29 -20.38 -5.88 2.83
C PRO A 29 -19.54 -5.07 1.84
N ALA A 30 -18.38 -4.55 2.28
CA ALA A 30 -17.50 -3.81 1.39
C ALA A 30 -16.90 -4.72 0.30
N SER A 31 -16.57 -5.96 0.66
CA SER A 31 -15.98 -6.91 -0.27
C SER A 31 -16.94 -7.28 -1.41
N GLN A 32 -18.23 -7.41 -1.10
CA GLN A 32 -19.27 -7.64 -2.11
C GLN A 32 -19.45 -6.43 -3.03
N CYS A 33 -19.38 -5.21 -2.50
CA CYS A 33 -19.56 -3.99 -3.29
C CYS A 33 -18.39 -3.73 -4.25
N GLN A 34 -17.16 -4.04 -3.83
CA GLN A 34 -15.95 -3.81 -4.62
C GLN A 34 -15.53 -5.02 -5.44
N ASN A 35 -16.16 -6.18 -5.22
CA ASN A 35 -15.78 -7.46 -5.80
C ASN A 35 -14.30 -7.83 -5.53
N GLU A 36 -13.79 -7.44 -4.36
CA GLU A 36 -12.43 -7.70 -3.88
C GLU A 36 -12.47 -7.94 -2.36
N LEU A 37 -11.56 -8.74 -1.79
CA LEU A 37 -11.51 -8.93 -0.34
C LEU A 37 -11.02 -7.66 0.35
N GLN A 38 -11.85 -7.12 1.25
CA GLN A 38 -11.60 -5.89 2.01
C GLN A 38 -11.43 -6.23 3.48
N SER A 39 -10.44 -5.61 4.13
CA SER A 39 -10.22 -5.69 5.57
C SER A 39 -11.09 -4.69 6.33
N VAL A 40 -11.43 -5.01 7.58
CA VAL A 40 -12.09 -4.06 8.49
C VAL A 40 -11.09 -3.01 8.99
N GLN A 41 -9.84 -3.43 9.21
CA GLN A 41 -8.76 -2.58 9.70
C GLN A 41 -7.68 -2.43 8.64
N LEU A 42 -7.14 -1.21 8.52
CA LEU A 42 -6.05 -0.94 7.60
C LEU A 42 -4.79 -1.72 8.00
N LEU A 43 -4.34 -2.61 7.12
CA LEU A 43 -3.05 -3.29 7.31
C LEU A 43 -1.89 -2.28 7.26
N PRO A 44 -0.82 -2.52 8.03
CA PRO A 44 0.41 -1.72 7.92
C PRO A 44 0.95 -1.67 6.48
N PRO A 45 1.60 -0.57 6.05
CA PRO A 45 2.10 -0.42 4.69
C PRO A 45 3.13 -1.47 4.26
N ASP A 46 3.86 -2.02 5.21
CA ASP A 46 4.83 -3.12 5.07
C ASP A 46 4.18 -4.51 5.00
N GLU A 47 2.92 -4.64 5.41
CA GLU A 47 2.20 -5.92 5.48
C GLU A 47 1.11 -6.06 4.42
N ARG A 48 1.02 -5.13 3.47
CA ARG A 48 0.01 -5.17 2.40
C ARG A 48 0.66 -5.01 1.04
N SER A 49 -0.04 -5.49 0.02
CA SER A 49 0.35 -5.26 -1.37
C SER A 49 0.54 -3.76 -1.60
N SER A 50 1.59 -3.41 -2.35
CA SER A 50 1.94 -2.01 -2.62
C SER A 50 0.97 -1.37 -3.62
N LYS A 51 -0.23 -1.05 -3.14
CA LYS A 51 -1.33 -0.40 -3.86
C LYS A 51 -1.11 1.13 -3.89
N ARG A 52 -1.33 1.76 -5.05
CA ARG A 52 -1.04 3.19 -5.26
C ARG A 52 -2.16 3.91 -6.01
N TRP A 53 -2.17 5.23 -5.87
CA TRP A 53 -3.05 6.15 -6.59
C TRP A 53 -4.54 5.90 -6.33
N ASN A 54 -5.17 5.08 -7.17
CA ASN A 54 -6.61 4.81 -7.16
C ASN A 54 -6.95 3.42 -6.61
N SER A 55 -5.96 2.67 -6.14
CA SER A 55 -6.17 1.36 -5.52
C SER A 55 -6.71 1.48 -4.09
N GLY A 56 -7.52 0.52 -3.68
CA GLY A 56 -8.07 0.45 -2.34
C GLY A 56 -7.00 0.23 -1.28
N MET A 57 -7.10 0.95 -0.17
CA MET A 57 -6.18 0.77 0.95
C MET A 57 -6.53 -0.45 1.82
N TYR A 58 -7.78 -0.88 1.78
CA TYR A 58 -8.32 -1.99 2.57
C TYR A 58 -8.27 -3.33 1.83
N ASP A 59 -7.88 -3.34 0.55
CA ASP A 59 -7.65 -4.55 -0.22
C ASP A 59 -6.69 -5.47 0.55
N VAL A 60 -7.13 -6.70 0.76
CA VAL A 60 -6.40 -7.68 1.55
C VAL A 60 -5.31 -8.33 0.71
N ASP A 61 -5.68 -8.74 -0.50
CA ASP A 61 -4.80 -9.44 -1.44
C ASP A 61 -4.40 -8.54 -2.61
N GLY A 62 -3.26 -8.85 -3.21
CA GLY A 62 -2.79 -8.10 -4.37
C GLY A 62 -1.43 -8.53 -4.87
N GLY A 63 -0.97 -7.84 -5.91
CA GLY A 63 0.29 -8.13 -6.56
C GLY A 63 0.23 -9.34 -7.47
N ASN A 64 1.19 -9.38 -8.41
CA ASN A 64 1.33 -10.50 -9.34
C ASN A 64 2.78 -11.02 -9.40
N GLY A 65 3.76 -10.28 -8.88
CA GLY A 65 5.18 -10.65 -8.91
C GLY A 65 5.88 -10.43 -10.26
N TRP A 66 5.17 -9.95 -11.28
CA TRP A 66 5.67 -9.80 -12.66
C TRP A 66 5.88 -8.35 -13.07
N GLU A 67 5.53 -7.40 -12.21
CA GLU A 67 5.64 -5.97 -12.49
C GLU A 67 6.40 -5.22 -11.39
N ALA A 68 6.97 -4.09 -11.77
CA ALA A 68 7.59 -3.15 -10.86
C ALA A 68 6.76 -1.86 -10.80
N LEU A 69 6.60 -1.35 -9.59
CA LEU A 69 5.94 -0.08 -9.31
C LEU A 69 6.91 1.08 -9.51
N ASP A 70 6.37 2.27 -9.70
CA ASP A 70 7.15 3.51 -9.75
C ASP A 70 7.75 3.84 -8.36
N PRO A 71 8.66 4.81 -8.19
CA PRO A 71 9.11 5.27 -6.87
C PRO A 71 8.40 6.54 -6.37
N SER A 72 7.29 6.95 -6.99
CA SER A 72 6.75 8.30 -6.85
C SER A 72 6.26 8.64 -5.45
N SER A 73 5.82 7.67 -4.63
CA SER A 73 5.43 7.94 -3.23
C SER A 73 6.55 8.61 -2.42
N PHE A 74 7.80 8.21 -2.68
CA PHE A 74 8.99 8.85 -2.09
C PHE A 74 9.38 10.12 -2.86
N LEU A 75 9.37 10.07 -4.20
CA LEU A 75 9.82 11.21 -5.01
C LEU A 75 8.92 12.44 -4.86
N ILE A 76 7.59 12.29 -4.83
CA ILE A 76 6.68 13.42 -4.68
C ILE A 76 6.89 14.12 -3.32
N SER A 77 7.15 13.33 -2.29
CA SER A 77 7.46 13.82 -0.95
C SER A 77 8.79 14.58 -0.96
N TYR A 78 9.83 13.98 -1.54
CA TYR A 78 11.15 14.59 -1.66
C TYR A 78 11.11 15.90 -2.46
N TRP A 79 10.53 15.89 -3.66
CA TRP A 79 10.45 17.06 -4.52
C TRP A 79 9.55 18.14 -3.93
N GLY A 80 8.46 17.77 -3.26
CA GLY A 80 7.63 18.73 -2.53
C GLY A 80 8.42 19.42 -1.42
N MET A 81 9.14 18.65 -0.58
CA MET A 81 9.99 19.22 0.47
C MET A 81 11.11 20.09 -0.11
N ARG A 82 11.70 19.69 -1.23
CA ARG A 82 12.71 20.49 -1.93
C ARG A 82 12.12 21.81 -2.45
N TYR A 83 10.96 21.76 -3.10
CA TYR A 83 10.29 22.93 -3.65
C TYR A 83 9.93 23.96 -2.56
N PHE A 84 9.49 23.48 -1.39
CA PHE A 84 9.17 24.33 -0.25
C PHE A 84 10.38 24.70 0.63
N ASN A 85 11.62 24.34 0.24
CA ASN A 85 12.83 24.54 1.03
C ASN A 85 12.73 23.98 2.47
N LEU A 86 12.09 22.83 2.63
CA LEU A 86 11.93 22.12 3.91
C LEU A 86 13.00 21.05 4.15
N LEU A 87 13.83 20.77 3.16
CA LEU A 87 15.01 19.91 3.33
C LEU A 87 16.08 20.71 4.07
N GLY A 88 16.60 20.16 5.16
CA GLY A 88 17.72 20.76 5.88
C GLY A 88 18.95 20.92 4.98
N ALA A 89 19.80 21.89 5.32
CA ALA A 89 21.10 22.10 4.66
C ALA A 89 22.04 20.91 4.88
#